data_AF-A0A832A9M8-F1
#
_entry.id   AF-A0A832A9M8-F1
#
_cell.length_a   1.000
_cell.length_b   1.000
_cell.length_c   1.000
_cell.angle_alpha   90.00
_cell.angle_beta   90.00
_cell.angle_gamma   90.00
#
_symmetry.space_group_name_H-M   'P 1'
#
loop_
_entity.id
_entity.type
_entity.pdbx_description
1 polymer ?
#
loop_
_entity_poly.entity_id
_entity_poly.type
_entity_poly.pdbx_seq_one_letter_code
_entity_poly.pdbx_strand_id
1 'polypeptide(L)'
;MFWKELKFFIIFFVIGFFLFLIAQTVNAQSSVDFYIERDFDALGRTKIEAVFVKNSSNLYFYIEKNWWESQLQIKQNEILKSLDQLSIEFQNKIYPTLTSIFGYERNPGIDSDSKITILFHPVKGAEVGYLRTADGYEKIQITSSNEREMFYISTELLGDPKLKTAVAHEFLHLITFNQKNINFGVEDDVWLNEARADFSATILGYNDKGETEILKSRIRDFAESPSDSITEWRGLKYDYASVSLFIHYLTDHYGIKILADSLKSKYTGIESINFALEKNGYKERFADIFTDWTIATVLNDCSIGKKYCYLNNNLKDIKIYPNVNFLPVSGSASLSVIHSTKNWAGNWQKFIGGNGDLTLEFYSYNEPKFVVPYILESKEGKYSVNWLNFNNSTKGDVEIANFGDKYKSLIIIPSLQAKISDFNGSDIAYPFNYSVNVGPNSDTHNQYLIQQLLEQIESLKKQIAELQNNISGGLTISCSSINNNLYLGIKNNNEVKCLQNFLKSQGSSIYPEGLITGNFGVLTYRAVIRFQEKYASEILFPLGLNKGTGYVGLSTRNKINQILSS
;
A
#
# COMPACT_ATOMS: atom_id res chain seq x y z
N MET A 1 -10.45 75.98 -34.68
CA MET A 1 -11.68 76.19 -35.47
C MET A 1 -12.30 74.82 -35.71
N PHE A 2 -13.42 74.52 -35.00
CA PHE A 2 -14.50 73.55 -35.29
C PHE A 2 -14.12 72.18 -35.91
N TRP A 3 -14.17 71.02 -35.23
CA TRP A 3 -15.31 70.22 -34.71
C TRP A 3 -16.51 70.03 -35.67
N LYS A 4 -16.71 68.79 -36.15
CA LYS A 4 -17.94 67.95 -36.20
C LYS A 4 -17.77 66.80 -37.21
N GLU A 5 -17.72 65.53 -36.79
CA GLU A 5 -18.87 64.61 -36.61
C GLU A 5 -19.76 64.47 -37.86
N LEU A 6 -19.69 63.31 -38.53
CA LEU A 6 -20.82 62.77 -39.28
C LEU A 6 -20.97 61.26 -39.00
N LYS A 7 -22.05 60.95 -38.31
CA LYS A 7 -22.57 59.62 -38.03
C LYS A 7 -23.17 59.03 -39.31
N PHE A 8 -22.89 57.77 -39.60
CA PHE A 8 -23.67 56.97 -40.54
C PHE A 8 -24.51 55.95 -39.77
N PHE A 9 -25.82 56.10 -39.88
CA PHE A 9 -26.84 55.16 -39.45
C PHE A 9 -27.06 54.18 -40.61
N ILE A 10 -26.88 52.88 -40.39
CA ILE A 10 -27.42 51.83 -41.26
C ILE A 10 -28.23 50.88 -40.39
N ILE A 11 -29.52 50.80 -40.71
CA ILE A 11 -30.55 50.00 -40.07
C ILE A 11 -30.69 48.67 -40.83
N PHE A 12 -30.74 47.57 -40.06
CA PHE A 12 -31.32 46.25 -40.31
C PHE A 12 -30.97 45.44 -41.58
N PHE A 13 -30.31 44.30 -41.36
CA PHE A 13 -30.97 43.00 -41.61
C PHE A 13 -30.45 41.95 -40.62
N VAL A 14 -31.32 41.59 -39.67
CA VAL A 14 -31.14 40.40 -38.81
C VAL A 14 -31.41 39.20 -39.71
N ILE A 15 -30.34 38.59 -40.24
CA ILE A 15 -30.42 37.22 -40.76
C ILE A 15 -29.92 36.34 -39.62
N GLY A 16 -30.89 35.70 -38.96
CA GLY A 16 -30.62 34.64 -38.00
C GLY A 16 -29.81 33.55 -38.69
N PHE A 17 -28.53 33.48 -38.37
CA PHE A 17 -27.73 32.29 -38.63
C PHE A 17 -28.16 31.26 -37.58
N PHE A 18 -29.25 30.56 -37.88
CA PHE A 18 -29.51 29.25 -37.29
C PHE A 18 -28.32 28.37 -37.67
N LEU A 19 -27.34 28.27 -36.76
CA LEU A 19 -26.45 27.13 -36.73
C LEU A 19 -27.33 25.92 -36.44
N PHE A 20 -27.79 25.29 -37.52
CA PHE A 20 -28.24 23.92 -37.49
C PHE A 20 -27.08 23.09 -36.96
N LEU A 21 -27.12 22.79 -35.66
CA LEU A 21 -26.50 21.62 -35.09
C LEU A 21 -27.09 20.44 -35.85
N ILE A 22 -26.36 19.98 -36.86
CA ILE A 22 -26.60 18.68 -37.45
C ILE A 22 -26.29 17.70 -36.33
N ALA A 23 -27.34 17.23 -35.65
CA ALA A 23 -27.28 16.02 -34.86
C ALA A 23 -26.80 14.93 -35.83
N GLN A 24 -25.51 14.58 -35.77
CA GLN A 24 -25.04 13.37 -36.41
C GLN A 24 -25.76 12.24 -35.70
N THR A 25 -26.76 11.68 -36.38
CA THR A 25 -27.31 10.37 -36.05
C THR A 25 -26.14 9.40 -36.18
N VAL A 26 -25.54 9.03 -35.05
CA VAL A 26 -24.48 8.04 -34.97
C VAL A 26 -25.05 6.75 -35.57
N ASN A 27 -24.62 6.43 -36.80
CA ASN A 27 -24.90 5.16 -37.43
C ASN A 27 -24.35 4.07 -36.51
N ALA A 28 -25.11 2.99 -36.29
CA ALA A 28 -24.82 1.89 -35.35
C ALA A 28 -23.58 1.04 -35.70
N GLN A 29 -22.60 1.62 -36.39
CA GLN A 29 -21.38 0.97 -36.89
C GLN A 29 -20.18 1.93 -37.02
N SER A 30 -20.24 3.14 -36.46
CA SER A 30 -19.06 4.01 -36.41
C SER A 30 -18.11 3.53 -35.31
N SER A 31 -16.91 3.14 -35.70
CA SER A 31 -15.81 2.89 -34.79
C SER A 31 -15.06 4.18 -34.44
N VAL A 32 -14.52 4.23 -33.24
CA VAL A 32 -13.75 5.35 -32.71
C VAL A 32 -12.43 4.83 -32.16
N ASP A 33 -11.37 5.57 -32.40
CA ASP A 33 -10.05 5.31 -31.86
C ASP A 33 -9.94 5.80 -30.40
N PHE A 34 -9.47 4.93 -29.50
CA PHE A 34 -9.16 5.28 -28.12
C PHE A 34 -7.71 4.99 -27.79
N TYR A 35 -7.06 5.91 -27.07
CA TYR A 35 -5.82 5.61 -26.36
C TYR A 35 -6.12 4.72 -25.16
N ILE A 36 -5.22 3.78 -24.86
CA ILE A 36 -5.30 2.83 -23.75
C ILE A 36 -3.95 2.71 -23.06
N GLU A 37 -3.90 2.06 -21.90
CA GLU A 37 -2.66 1.87 -21.15
C GLU A 37 -1.97 0.57 -21.56
N ARG A 38 -0.72 0.67 -22.00
CA ARG A 38 0.07 -0.49 -22.46
C ARG A 38 0.22 -1.52 -21.35
N ASP A 39 0.33 -1.05 -20.11
CA ASP A 39 0.53 -1.92 -18.96
C ASP A 39 -0.75 -2.62 -18.50
N PHE A 40 -1.91 -2.29 -19.04
CA PHE A 40 -3.14 -3.03 -18.78
C PHE A 40 -3.62 -3.82 -19.99
N ASP A 41 -3.27 -3.44 -21.22
CA ASP A 41 -3.71 -4.16 -22.43
C ASP A 41 -3.09 -5.56 -22.54
N ALA A 42 -3.92 -6.56 -22.88
CA ALA A 42 -3.50 -7.94 -23.07
C ALA A 42 -2.41 -8.12 -24.16
N LEU A 43 -2.35 -7.20 -25.13
CA LEU A 43 -1.40 -7.23 -26.25
C LEU A 43 -0.35 -6.10 -26.17
N GLY A 44 -0.33 -5.33 -25.07
CA GLY A 44 0.61 -4.21 -24.88
C GLY A 44 0.43 -3.05 -25.86
N ARG A 45 -0.78 -2.88 -26.41
CA ARG A 45 -1.14 -1.79 -27.32
C ARG A 45 -1.35 -0.48 -26.54
N THR A 46 -1.17 0.64 -27.21
CA THR A 46 -1.42 2.00 -26.65
C THR A 46 -2.63 2.69 -27.28
N LYS A 47 -3.23 2.06 -28.30
CA LYS A 47 -4.38 2.57 -29.04
C LYS A 47 -5.18 1.40 -29.59
N ILE A 48 -6.50 1.49 -29.54
CA ILE A 48 -7.44 0.50 -30.11
C ILE A 48 -8.60 1.18 -30.83
N GLU A 49 -9.17 0.47 -31.78
CA GLU A 49 -10.43 0.85 -32.43
C GLU A 49 -11.59 0.18 -31.66
N ALA A 50 -12.60 0.95 -31.28
CA ALA A 50 -13.75 0.47 -30.50
C ALA A 50 -15.08 0.85 -31.17
N VAL A 51 -16.05 -0.05 -31.10
CA VAL A 51 -17.40 0.15 -31.65
C VAL A 51 -18.29 0.76 -30.57
N PHE A 52 -19.01 1.83 -30.91
CA PHE A 52 -20.11 2.32 -30.08
C PHE A 52 -21.25 1.30 -30.13
N VAL A 53 -21.53 0.65 -28.99
CA VAL A 53 -22.56 -0.41 -28.94
C VAL A 53 -23.88 0.09 -28.36
N LYS A 54 -23.83 1.04 -27.42
CA LYS A 54 -25.02 1.51 -26.69
C LYS A 54 -24.78 2.79 -25.91
N ASN A 55 -25.85 3.53 -25.61
CA ASN A 55 -25.85 4.56 -24.59
C ASN A 55 -27.05 4.41 -23.63
N SER A 56 -26.95 5.08 -22.49
CA SER A 56 -28.04 5.30 -21.54
C SER A 56 -28.08 6.79 -21.15
N SER A 57 -28.86 7.14 -20.13
CA SER A 57 -28.93 8.51 -19.60
C SER A 57 -27.57 9.01 -19.10
N ASN A 58 -26.78 8.13 -18.47
CA ASN A 58 -25.51 8.50 -17.82
C ASN A 58 -24.27 7.92 -18.51
N LEU A 59 -24.41 6.92 -19.38
CA LEU A 59 -23.28 6.14 -19.89
C LEU A 59 -23.23 6.05 -21.41
N TYR A 60 -22.00 6.04 -21.94
CA TYR A 60 -21.69 5.48 -23.25
C TYR A 60 -20.94 4.16 -23.10
N PHE A 61 -21.28 3.17 -23.92
CA PHE A 61 -20.60 1.88 -23.94
C PHE A 61 -19.88 1.70 -25.28
N TYR A 62 -18.57 1.46 -25.19
CA TYR A 62 -17.72 1.11 -26.31
C TYR A 62 -17.06 -0.24 -26.05
N ILE A 63 -16.93 -1.07 -27.08
CA ILE A 63 -16.26 -2.37 -26.99
C ILE A 63 -15.19 -2.44 -28.09
N GLU A 64 -14.00 -2.95 -27.77
CA GLU A 64 -12.93 -3.17 -28.74
C GLU A 64 -13.45 -3.95 -29.95
N LYS A 65 -13.19 -3.42 -31.14
CA LYS A 65 -13.86 -3.82 -32.37
C LYS A 65 -13.59 -5.26 -32.74
N ASN A 66 -12.32 -5.70 -32.73
CA ASN A 66 -11.98 -7.05 -33.17
C ASN A 66 -12.61 -8.09 -32.23
N TRP A 67 -12.59 -7.83 -30.92
CA TRP A 67 -13.26 -8.68 -29.94
C TRP A 67 -14.77 -8.72 -30.17
N TRP A 68 -15.41 -7.56 -30.38
CA TRP A 68 -16.86 -7.48 -30.61
C TRP A 68 -17.30 -8.21 -31.88
N GLU A 69 -16.61 -7.98 -33.00
CA GLU A 69 -16.90 -8.59 -34.30
C GLU A 69 -16.61 -10.10 -34.32
N SER A 70 -15.73 -10.59 -33.43
CA SER A 70 -15.49 -12.03 -33.26
C SER A 70 -16.61 -12.76 -32.50
N GLN A 71 -17.50 -12.04 -31.81
CA GLN A 71 -18.60 -12.65 -31.06
C GLN A 71 -19.77 -13.06 -31.97
N LEU A 72 -20.43 -14.17 -31.64
CA LEU A 72 -21.68 -14.57 -32.29
C LEU A 72 -22.80 -13.58 -31.97
N GLN A 73 -23.73 -13.37 -32.91
CA GLN A 73 -24.87 -12.46 -32.74
C GLN A 73 -25.69 -12.73 -31.47
N ILE A 74 -25.84 -14.00 -31.08
CA ILE A 74 -26.54 -14.38 -29.84
C ILE A 74 -25.80 -13.82 -28.62
N LYS A 75 -24.47 -13.97 -28.56
CA LYS A 75 -23.64 -13.45 -27.47
C LYS A 75 -23.64 -11.91 -27.45
N GLN A 76 -23.59 -11.27 -28.60
CA GLN A 76 -23.74 -9.82 -28.71
C GLN A 76 -25.07 -9.34 -28.11
N ASN A 77 -26.18 -10.04 -28.41
CA ASN A 77 -27.50 -9.71 -27.85
C ASN A 77 -27.57 -9.94 -26.33
N GLU A 78 -26.92 -10.97 -25.81
CA GLU A 78 -26.79 -11.19 -24.35
C GLU A 78 -26.01 -10.07 -23.66
N ILE A 79 -24.90 -9.64 -24.26
CA ILE A 79 -24.09 -8.53 -23.76
C ILE A 79 -24.92 -7.24 -23.72
N LEU A 80 -25.64 -6.92 -24.81
CA LEU A 80 -26.48 -5.72 -24.86
C LEU A 80 -27.57 -5.71 -23.78
N LYS A 81 -28.15 -6.87 -23.44
CA LYS A 81 -29.10 -7.01 -22.32
C LYS A 81 -28.43 -6.84 -20.96
N SER A 82 -27.22 -7.38 -20.78
CA SER A 82 -26.43 -7.19 -19.56
C SER A 82 -26.08 -5.70 -19.36
N LEU A 83 -25.75 -4.97 -20.43
CA LEU A 83 -25.49 -3.53 -20.39
C LEU A 83 -26.75 -2.69 -20.09
N ASP A 84 -27.96 -3.15 -20.47
CA ASP A 84 -29.21 -2.53 -20.03
C ASP A 84 -29.39 -2.64 -18.51
N GLN A 85 -29.18 -3.84 -17.97
CA GLN A 85 -29.27 -4.07 -16.53
C GLN A 85 -28.24 -3.24 -15.77
N LEU A 86 -27.01 -3.18 -16.26
CA LEU A 86 -25.97 -2.33 -15.71
C LEU A 86 -26.36 -0.86 -15.75
N SER A 87 -26.96 -0.37 -16.84
CA SER A 87 -27.40 1.02 -16.95
C SER A 87 -28.43 1.38 -15.88
N ILE A 88 -29.39 0.49 -15.64
CA ILE A 88 -30.43 0.65 -14.62
C ILE A 88 -29.79 0.66 -13.21
N GLU A 89 -28.90 -0.29 -12.93
CA GLU A 89 -28.20 -0.36 -11.63
C GLU A 89 -27.32 0.88 -11.40
N PHE A 90 -26.63 1.34 -12.45
CA PHE A 90 -25.77 2.52 -12.37
C PHE A 90 -26.59 3.77 -12.06
N GLN A 91 -27.64 4.03 -12.85
CA GLN A 91 -28.49 5.21 -12.71
C GLN A 91 -29.23 5.23 -11.36
N ASN A 92 -29.81 4.10 -10.95
CA ASN A 92 -30.71 4.08 -9.80
C ASN A 92 -29.99 3.83 -8.48
N LYS A 93 -28.75 3.32 -8.52
CA LYS A 93 -28.04 2.89 -7.32
C LYS A 93 -26.58 3.32 -7.27
N ILE A 94 -25.73 2.90 -8.21
CA ILE A 94 -24.28 3.16 -8.12
C ILE A 94 -23.99 4.66 -8.10
N TYR A 95 -24.49 5.38 -9.11
CA TYR A 95 -24.25 6.81 -9.27
C TYR A 95 -24.77 7.63 -8.08
N PRO A 96 -26.07 7.61 -7.71
CA PRO A 96 -26.56 8.43 -6.61
C PRO A 96 -25.95 8.04 -5.25
N THR A 97 -25.68 6.75 -5.01
CA THR A 97 -25.13 6.31 -3.72
C THR A 97 -23.69 6.80 -3.56
N LEU A 98 -22.82 6.52 -4.53
CA LEU A 98 -21.40 6.88 -4.41
C LEU A 98 -21.20 8.40 -4.46
N THR A 99 -21.94 9.11 -5.32
CA THR A 99 -21.82 10.57 -5.42
C THR A 99 -22.32 11.30 -4.17
N SER A 100 -23.37 10.78 -3.51
CA SER A 100 -23.86 11.35 -2.25
C SER A 100 -22.84 11.29 -1.11
N ILE A 101 -21.95 10.29 -1.12
CA ILE A 101 -20.92 10.09 -0.10
C ILE A 101 -19.64 10.82 -0.50
N PHE A 102 -19.10 10.48 -1.67
CA PHE A 102 -17.76 10.86 -2.09
C PHE A 102 -17.71 12.14 -2.92
N GLY A 103 -18.87 12.69 -3.31
CA GLY A 103 -18.93 13.80 -4.27
C GLY A 103 -18.93 13.29 -5.70
N TYR A 104 -18.90 14.22 -6.65
CA TYR A 104 -19.07 13.92 -8.07
C TYR A 104 -17.72 13.75 -8.77
N GLU A 105 -17.72 12.95 -9.83
CA GLU A 105 -16.81 13.13 -10.96
C GLU A 105 -16.95 14.53 -11.56
N ARG A 106 -16.07 14.89 -12.50
CA ARG A 106 -16.21 16.16 -13.21
C ARG A 106 -17.47 16.10 -14.08
N ASN A 107 -18.45 16.95 -13.80
CA ASN A 107 -19.73 16.97 -14.51
C ASN A 107 -20.26 18.41 -14.68
N PRO A 108 -20.41 18.93 -15.92
CA PRO A 108 -20.08 18.27 -17.18
C PRO A 108 -18.58 17.97 -17.28
N GLY A 109 -18.24 16.93 -18.04
CA GLY A 109 -16.89 16.43 -18.25
C GLY A 109 -15.98 17.42 -18.98
N ILE A 110 -14.73 17.04 -19.18
CA ILE A 110 -13.75 17.81 -19.97
C ILE A 110 -14.28 18.18 -21.38
N ASP A 111 -15.06 17.31 -22.01
CA ASP A 111 -15.69 17.50 -23.33
C ASP A 111 -17.06 18.22 -23.27
N SER A 112 -17.45 18.75 -22.11
CA SER A 112 -18.77 19.34 -21.85
C SER A 112 -19.95 18.34 -21.97
N ASP A 113 -19.69 17.04 -22.03
CA ASP A 113 -20.72 15.99 -21.92
C ASP A 113 -20.86 15.54 -20.46
N SER A 114 -22.09 15.28 -20.01
CA SER A 114 -22.37 14.77 -18.65
C SER A 114 -22.35 13.23 -18.59
N LYS A 115 -22.18 12.54 -19.72
CA LYS A 115 -22.12 11.08 -19.77
C LYS A 115 -20.71 10.56 -19.60
N ILE A 116 -20.59 9.48 -18.83
CA ILE A 116 -19.34 8.78 -18.59
C ILE A 116 -19.17 7.69 -19.67
N THR A 117 -17.96 7.56 -20.21
CA THR A 117 -17.65 6.51 -21.18
C THR A 117 -17.08 5.27 -20.47
N ILE A 118 -17.65 4.09 -20.74
CA ILE A 118 -17.08 2.80 -20.35
C ILE A 118 -16.55 2.12 -21.60
N LEU A 119 -15.25 1.85 -21.63
CA LEU A 119 -14.59 1.14 -22.72
C LEU A 119 -14.19 -0.26 -22.29
N PHE A 120 -14.77 -1.26 -22.95
CA PHE A 120 -14.41 -2.66 -22.76
C PHE A 120 -13.32 -3.09 -23.72
N HIS A 121 -12.21 -3.60 -23.20
CA HIS A 121 -11.18 -4.26 -24.00
C HIS A 121 -10.50 -5.41 -23.24
N PRO A 122 -9.74 -6.29 -23.93
CA PRO A 122 -8.96 -7.32 -23.25
C PRO A 122 -7.89 -6.71 -22.34
N VAL A 123 -8.01 -6.96 -21.03
CA VAL A 123 -7.06 -6.53 -19.99
C VAL A 123 -6.17 -7.71 -19.58
N LYS A 124 -4.91 -7.44 -19.25
CA LYS A 124 -3.92 -8.44 -18.87
C LYS A 124 -3.98 -8.76 -17.37
N GLY A 125 -3.71 -10.00 -17.01
CA GLY A 125 -3.55 -10.41 -15.62
C GLY A 125 -4.87 -10.56 -14.86
N ALA A 126 -4.87 -10.21 -13.57
CA ALA A 126 -6.03 -10.34 -12.69
C ALA A 126 -6.85 -9.05 -12.56
N GLU A 127 -6.43 -7.97 -13.24
CA GLU A 127 -7.09 -6.67 -13.18
C GLU A 127 -8.43 -6.70 -13.90
N VAL A 128 -9.46 -6.16 -13.24
CA VAL A 128 -10.83 -6.17 -13.75
C VAL A 128 -11.20 -4.90 -14.52
N GLY A 129 -10.44 -3.83 -14.30
CA GLY A 129 -10.61 -2.50 -14.88
C GLY A 129 -9.44 -1.60 -14.50
N TYR A 130 -9.46 -0.37 -15.02
CA TYR A 130 -8.54 0.68 -14.62
C TYR A 130 -9.04 2.07 -15.05
N LEU A 131 -8.47 3.10 -14.45
CA LEU A 131 -8.63 4.51 -14.84
C LEU A 131 -7.35 5.06 -15.46
N ARG A 132 -7.47 5.79 -16.57
CA ARG A 132 -6.39 6.67 -17.07
C ARG A 132 -6.75 8.12 -16.80
N THR A 133 -6.14 8.70 -15.78
CA THR A 133 -6.32 10.12 -15.43
C THR A 133 -5.91 11.05 -16.57
N ALA A 134 -5.01 10.59 -17.44
CA ALA A 134 -4.63 11.27 -18.68
C ALA A 134 -5.82 11.70 -19.55
N ASP A 135 -6.92 10.93 -19.55
CA ASP A 135 -8.09 11.19 -20.39
C ASP A 135 -8.96 12.34 -19.90
N GLY A 136 -8.80 12.76 -18.64
CA GLY A 136 -9.50 13.91 -18.07
C GLY A 136 -8.81 15.27 -18.34
N TYR A 137 -7.75 15.29 -19.16
CA TYR A 137 -7.02 16.50 -19.54
C TYR A 137 -7.17 16.82 -21.03
N GLU A 138 -6.97 18.09 -21.40
CA GLU A 138 -6.96 18.51 -22.81
C GLU A 138 -5.80 17.88 -23.59
N LYS A 139 -5.98 17.61 -24.88
CA LYS A 139 -4.93 17.08 -25.77
C LYS A 139 -3.71 17.97 -25.88
N ILE A 140 -3.86 19.27 -25.65
CA ILE A 140 -2.74 20.20 -25.60
C ILE A 140 -1.85 19.99 -24.37
N GLN A 141 -2.40 19.44 -23.28
CA GLN A 141 -1.66 19.07 -22.07
C GLN A 141 -1.12 17.64 -22.21
N ILE A 142 -1.95 16.71 -22.70
CA ILE A 142 -1.62 15.30 -22.86
C ILE A 142 -2.11 14.81 -24.22
N THR A 143 -1.20 14.64 -25.17
CA THR A 143 -1.53 14.29 -26.57
C THR A 143 -2.24 12.94 -26.75
N SER A 144 -2.07 12.02 -25.78
CA SER A 144 -2.74 10.72 -25.72
C SER A 144 -3.99 10.71 -24.85
N SER A 145 -4.55 11.88 -24.52
CA SER A 145 -5.83 12.01 -23.86
C SER A 145 -6.98 11.66 -24.81
N ASN A 146 -7.95 10.92 -24.29
CA ASN A 146 -9.25 10.74 -24.94
C ASN A 146 -10.21 11.91 -24.74
N GLU A 147 -9.87 12.89 -23.88
CA GLU A 147 -10.69 14.06 -23.51
C GLU A 147 -12.11 13.65 -23.08
N ARG A 148 -12.21 12.71 -22.13
CA ARG A 148 -13.49 12.19 -21.61
C ARG A 148 -13.38 11.79 -20.15
N GLU A 149 -14.51 11.92 -19.44
CA GLU A 149 -14.69 11.20 -18.18
C GLU A 149 -14.96 9.73 -18.52
N MET A 150 -13.96 8.88 -18.30
CA MET A 150 -14.03 7.50 -18.75
C MET A 150 -13.19 6.56 -17.89
N PHE A 151 -13.57 5.28 -17.92
CA PHE A 151 -12.78 4.20 -17.35
C PHE A 151 -12.90 2.94 -18.20
N TYR A 152 -11.99 2.00 -17.95
CA TYR A 152 -11.79 0.81 -18.75
C TYR A 152 -12.17 -0.42 -17.95
N ILE A 153 -12.82 -1.39 -18.59
CA ILE A 153 -13.24 -2.64 -17.97
C ILE A 153 -12.81 -3.81 -18.85
N SER A 154 -12.39 -4.92 -18.24
CA SER A 154 -12.06 -6.14 -18.98
C SER A 154 -13.28 -6.68 -19.74
N THR A 155 -13.08 -7.08 -21.01
CA THR A 155 -14.10 -7.80 -21.78
C THR A 155 -14.53 -9.12 -21.14
N GLU A 156 -13.72 -9.70 -20.24
CA GLU A 156 -14.05 -10.93 -19.52
C GLU A 156 -15.27 -10.76 -18.60
N LEU A 157 -15.56 -9.53 -18.16
CA LEU A 157 -16.72 -9.24 -17.32
C LEU A 157 -18.02 -9.05 -18.11
N LEU A 158 -17.99 -9.05 -19.45
CA LEU A 158 -19.19 -8.86 -20.25
C LEU A 158 -20.14 -10.07 -20.12
N GLY A 159 -21.23 -9.85 -19.39
CA GLY A 159 -22.21 -10.87 -19.02
C GLY A 159 -21.94 -11.56 -17.68
N ASP A 160 -20.88 -11.18 -16.95
CA ASP A 160 -20.62 -11.65 -15.59
C ASP A 160 -21.36 -10.75 -14.57
N PRO A 161 -22.04 -11.32 -13.55
CA PRO A 161 -22.67 -10.56 -12.48
C PRO A 161 -21.75 -9.59 -11.72
N LYS A 162 -20.43 -9.85 -11.70
CA LYS A 162 -19.41 -9.00 -11.08
C LYS A 162 -19.17 -7.68 -11.83
N LEU A 163 -19.67 -7.55 -13.06
CA LEU A 163 -19.50 -6.34 -13.87
C LEU A 163 -19.95 -5.07 -13.12
N LYS A 164 -21.10 -5.12 -12.44
CA LYS A 164 -21.61 -3.96 -11.68
C LYS A 164 -20.69 -3.54 -10.53
N THR A 165 -19.95 -4.50 -9.95
CA THR A 165 -19.01 -4.21 -8.87
C THR A 165 -17.73 -3.61 -9.42
N ALA A 166 -17.20 -4.14 -10.53
CA ALA A 166 -16.05 -3.52 -11.21
C ALA A 166 -16.38 -2.09 -11.66
N VAL A 167 -17.58 -1.87 -12.22
CA VAL A 167 -18.04 -0.53 -12.61
C VAL A 167 -18.16 0.41 -11.41
N ALA A 168 -18.64 -0.07 -10.26
CA ALA A 168 -18.69 0.74 -9.04
C ALA A 168 -17.28 1.10 -8.52
N HIS A 169 -16.34 0.16 -8.60
CA HIS A 169 -14.94 0.34 -8.24
C HIS A 169 -14.27 1.41 -9.10
N GLU A 170 -14.30 1.24 -10.43
CA GLU A 170 -13.69 2.18 -11.36
C GLU A 170 -14.36 3.56 -11.37
N PHE A 171 -15.68 3.61 -11.20
CA PHE A 171 -16.38 4.87 -11.06
C PHE A 171 -15.93 5.64 -9.81
N LEU A 172 -15.60 4.94 -8.71
CA LEU A 172 -15.06 5.62 -7.54
C LEU A 172 -13.66 6.19 -7.80
N HIS A 173 -12.81 5.54 -8.59
CA HIS A 173 -11.55 6.15 -9.01
C HIS A 173 -11.77 7.42 -9.82
N LEU A 174 -12.78 7.46 -10.70
CA LEU A 174 -13.13 8.65 -11.47
C LEU A 174 -13.64 9.79 -10.56
N ILE A 175 -14.44 9.48 -9.53
CA ILE A 175 -14.79 10.44 -8.48
C ILE A 175 -13.53 10.92 -7.76
N THR A 176 -12.64 10.01 -7.36
CA THR A 176 -11.38 10.34 -6.67
C THR A 176 -10.54 11.30 -7.52
N PHE A 177 -10.42 11.05 -8.81
CA PHE A 177 -9.67 11.90 -9.72
C PHE A 177 -10.17 13.36 -9.69
N ASN A 178 -11.48 13.59 -9.75
CA ASN A 178 -12.03 14.94 -9.63
C ASN A 178 -11.85 15.51 -8.22
N GLN A 179 -12.22 14.75 -7.19
CA GLN A 179 -12.22 15.21 -5.81
C GLN A 179 -10.82 15.47 -5.25
N LYS A 180 -9.79 14.82 -5.79
CA LYS A 180 -8.42 14.85 -5.28
C LYS A 180 -7.46 15.54 -6.25
N ASN A 181 -7.28 14.96 -7.43
CA ASN A 181 -6.30 15.42 -8.40
C ASN A 181 -6.69 16.77 -8.99
N ILE A 182 -7.95 16.94 -9.39
CA ILE A 182 -8.43 18.21 -9.97
C ILE A 182 -8.65 19.28 -8.89
N ASN A 183 -9.43 18.97 -7.85
CA ASN A 183 -9.81 19.98 -6.85
C ASN A 183 -8.65 20.44 -5.95
N PHE A 184 -7.68 19.58 -5.66
CA PHE A 184 -6.58 19.89 -4.74
C PHE A 184 -5.19 19.79 -5.36
N GLY A 185 -5.04 19.28 -6.60
CA GLY A 185 -3.74 19.14 -7.24
C GLY A 185 -2.84 18.09 -6.55
N VAL A 186 -3.43 17.10 -5.87
CA VAL A 186 -2.68 16.04 -5.17
C VAL A 186 -3.18 14.66 -5.59
N GLU A 187 -2.28 13.68 -5.57
CA GLU A 187 -2.58 12.28 -5.79
C GLU A 187 -2.59 11.55 -4.45
N ASP A 188 -3.62 10.74 -4.18
CA ASP A 188 -3.72 10.00 -2.92
C ASP A 188 -2.80 8.78 -2.93
N ASP A 189 -2.48 8.25 -1.73
CA ASP A 189 -1.75 6.99 -1.65
C ASP A 189 -2.59 5.87 -2.29
N VAL A 190 -1.95 5.03 -3.11
CA VAL A 190 -2.63 3.97 -3.88
C VAL A 190 -3.43 3.05 -2.96
N TRP A 191 -2.86 2.61 -1.84
CA TRP A 191 -3.54 1.72 -0.89
C TRP A 191 -4.89 2.29 -0.42
N LEU A 192 -4.97 3.60 -0.19
CA LEU A 192 -6.17 4.25 0.32
C LEU A 192 -7.18 4.50 -0.79
N ASN A 193 -6.71 4.86 -1.99
CA ASN A 193 -7.57 4.97 -3.17
C ASN A 193 -8.27 3.63 -3.47
N GLU A 194 -7.51 2.54 -3.48
CA GLU A 194 -8.01 1.19 -3.72
C GLU A 194 -8.89 0.69 -2.56
N ALA A 195 -8.55 1.02 -1.32
CA ALA A 195 -9.37 0.65 -0.17
C ALA A 195 -10.77 1.30 -0.22
N ARG A 196 -10.87 2.56 -0.68
CA ARG A 196 -12.19 3.20 -0.92
C ARG A 196 -12.94 2.48 -2.03
N ALA A 197 -12.26 2.16 -3.13
CA ALA A 197 -12.87 1.56 -4.32
C ALA A 197 -13.38 0.14 -4.06
N ASP A 198 -12.59 -0.70 -3.38
CA ASP A 198 -12.99 -2.04 -2.94
C ASP A 198 -14.20 -1.98 -1.99
N PHE A 199 -14.23 -0.98 -1.10
CA PHE A 199 -15.33 -0.78 -0.16
C PHE A 199 -16.65 -0.31 -0.81
N SER A 200 -16.63 0.12 -2.07
CA SER A 200 -17.85 0.48 -2.82
C SER A 200 -18.86 -0.67 -2.88
N ALA A 201 -18.40 -1.91 -2.94
CA ALA A 201 -19.25 -3.11 -2.94
C ALA A 201 -20.05 -3.24 -1.63
N THR A 202 -19.45 -2.88 -0.50
CA THR A 202 -20.12 -2.85 0.81
C THR A 202 -21.12 -1.71 0.88
N ILE A 203 -20.75 -0.51 0.44
CA ILE A 203 -21.65 0.66 0.40
C ILE A 203 -22.91 0.36 -0.41
N LEU A 204 -22.77 -0.37 -1.52
CA LEU A 204 -23.87 -0.73 -2.40
C LEU A 204 -24.63 -1.98 -1.92
N GLY A 205 -24.21 -2.62 -0.82
CA GLY A 205 -24.86 -3.83 -0.28
C GLY A 205 -24.73 -5.05 -1.19
N TYR A 206 -23.69 -5.13 -2.03
CA TYR A 206 -23.47 -6.29 -2.90
C TYR A 206 -22.94 -7.52 -2.14
N ASN A 207 -22.32 -7.30 -0.97
CA ASN A 207 -21.83 -8.36 -0.11
C ASN A 207 -22.96 -9.12 0.62
N ASP A 208 -24.06 -8.44 0.96
CA ASP A 208 -25.14 -9.03 1.78
C ASP A 208 -26.08 -9.94 1.00
N LYS A 209 -26.19 -9.74 -0.32
CA LYS A 209 -27.15 -10.46 -1.16
C LYS A 209 -26.63 -11.80 -1.69
N GLY A 210 -25.40 -12.19 -1.33
CA GLY A 210 -24.73 -13.35 -1.93
C GLY A 210 -24.46 -13.20 -3.44
N GLU A 211 -24.74 -12.02 -4.01
CA GLU A 211 -24.60 -11.73 -5.44
C GLU A 211 -23.13 -11.63 -5.85
N THR A 212 -22.25 -11.18 -4.95
CA THR A 212 -20.80 -11.14 -5.18
C THR A 212 -20.04 -11.57 -3.93
N GLU A 213 -19.23 -12.62 -4.03
CA GLU A 213 -18.43 -13.19 -2.93
C GLU A 213 -17.17 -12.38 -2.58
N ILE A 214 -17.16 -11.06 -2.80
CA ILE A 214 -15.95 -10.23 -2.66
C ILE A 214 -15.48 -10.21 -1.23
N LEU A 215 -16.34 -9.81 -0.28
CA LEU A 215 -15.94 -9.79 1.13
C LEU A 215 -15.52 -11.17 1.64
N LYS A 216 -16.22 -12.24 1.23
CA LYS A 216 -15.81 -13.62 1.56
C LYS A 216 -14.42 -13.96 1.02
N SER A 217 -14.09 -13.53 -0.20
CA SER A 217 -12.74 -13.66 -0.76
C SER A 217 -11.73 -12.90 0.08
N ARG A 218 -12.00 -11.63 0.43
CA ARG A 218 -11.11 -10.81 1.26
C ARG A 218 -10.85 -11.45 2.62
N ILE A 219 -11.88 -12.03 3.26
CA ILE A 219 -11.73 -12.74 4.54
C ILE A 219 -10.79 -13.95 4.40
N ARG A 220 -11.00 -14.78 3.36
CA ARG A 220 -10.16 -15.95 3.11
C ARG A 220 -8.71 -15.54 2.80
N ASP A 221 -8.53 -14.58 1.91
CA ASP A 221 -7.21 -14.12 1.47
C ASP A 221 -6.45 -13.43 2.63
N PHE A 222 -7.14 -12.73 3.54
CA PHE A 222 -6.53 -12.18 4.75
C PHE A 222 -6.13 -13.28 5.74
N ALA A 223 -6.95 -14.33 5.90
CA ALA A 223 -6.60 -15.46 6.76
C ALA A 223 -5.35 -16.22 6.24
N GLU A 224 -5.11 -16.21 4.93
CA GLU A 224 -3.91 -16.78 4.31
C GLU A 224 -2.65 -15.94 4.56
N SER A 225 -2.76 -14.61 4.58
CA SER A 225 -1.61 -13.70 4.77
C SER A 225 -1.97 -12.47 5.63
N PRO A 226 -2.25 -12.66 6.93
CA PRO A 226 -2.79 -11.59 7.77
C PRO A 226 -1.77 -10.49 8.10
N SER A 227 -0.48 -10.78 7.92
CA SER A 227 0.64 -9.88 8.16
C SER A 227 1.09 -9.13 6.89
N ASP A 228 0.27 -9.11 5.85
CA ASP A 228 0.47 -8.23 4.70
C ASP A 228 0.23 -6.76 5.12
N SER A 229 1.00 -5.83 4.56
CA SER A 229 0.97 -4.42 4.99
C SER A 229 -0.19 -3.69 4.32
N ILE A 230 -1.00 -2.97 5.10
CA ILE A 230 -2.10 -2.16 4.52
C ILE A 230 -1.61 -0.95 3.72
N THR A 231 -0.32 -0.64 3.74
CA THR A 231 0.25 0.53 3.05
C THR A 231 1.22 0.19 1.93
N GLU A 232 1.73 -1.04 1.88
CA GLU A 232 2.45 -1.52 0.70
C GLU A 232 1.41 -1.87 -0.36
N TRP A 233 1.60 -1.41 -1.60
CA TRP A 233 0.69 -1.77 -2.69
C TRP A 233 1.44 -2.41 -3.84
N ARG A 234 1.04 -3.64 -4.18
CA ARG A 234 1.57 -4.43 -5.29
C ARG A 234 0.48 -4.91 -6.24
N GLY A 235 -0.78 -4.55 -6.00
CA GLY A 235 -1.94 -5.02 -6.76
C GLY A 235 -2.25 -6.51 -6.52
N LEU A 236 -1.81 -7.08 -5.40
CA LEU A 236 -2.03 -8.49 -5.08
C LEU A 236 -3.32 -8.67 -4.29
N LYS A 237 -3.93 -9.86 -4.39
CA LYS A 237 -5.15 -10.19 -3.64
C LYS A 237 -5.03 -9.98 -2.11
N TYR A 238 -3.82 -10.11 -1.55
CA TYR A 238 -3.55 -9.91 -0.13
C TYR A 238 -3.58 -8.42 0.26
N ASP A 239 -3.10 -7.54 -0.61
CA ASP A 239 -3.13 -6.08 -0.38
C ASP A 239 -4.60 -5.64 -0.20
N TYR A 240 -5.47 -6.05 -1.15
CA TYR A 240 -6.92 -5.82 -1.06
C TYR A 240 -7.54 -6.43 0.20
N ALA A 241 -7.15 -7.64 0.58
CA ALA A 241 -7.71 -8.33 1.73
C ALA A 241 -7.45 -7.58 3.04
N SER A 242 -6.20 -7.15 3.26
CA SER A 242 -5.77 -6.42 4.45
C SER A 242 -6.44 -5.06 4.55
N VAL A 243 -6.45 -4.26 3.48
CA VAL A 243 -7.11 -2.96 3.49
C VAL A 243 -8.62 -3.09 3.65
N SER A 244 -9.25 -4.09 3.02
CA SER A 244 -10.70 -4.28 3.11
C SER A 244 -11.13 -4.50 4.56
N LEU A 245 -10.47 -5.39 5.29
CA LEU A 245 -10.78 -5.66 6.69
C LEU A 245 -10.49 -4.48 7.59
N PHE A 246 -9.39 -3.76 7.37
CA PHE A 246 -9.11 -2.53 8.10
C PHE A 246 -10.18 -1.45 7.85
N ILE A 247 -10.60 -1.23 6.60
CA ILE A 247 -11.63 -0.23 6.28
C ILE A 247 -13.00 -0.60 6.81
N HIS A 248 -13.38 -1.88 6.83
CA HIS A 248 -14.62 -2.30 7.51
C HIS A 248 -14.56 -1.97 9.00
N TYR A 249 -13.45 -2.27 9.68
CA TYR A 249 -13.28 -1.89 11.08
C TYR A 249 -13.34 -0.36 11.29
N LEU A 250 -12.62 0.41 10.47
CA LEU A 250 -12.61 1.87 10.52
C LEU A 250 -14.02 2.45 10.34
N THR A 251 -14.77 1.98 9.36
CA THR A 251 -16.11 2.52 9.04
C THR A 251 -17.17 2.07 10.04
N ASP A 252 -17.06 0.86 10.60
CA ASP A 252 -17.92 0.36 11.67
C ASP A 252 -17.85 1.27 12.92
N HIS A 253 -16.63 1.68 13.31
CA HIS A 253 -16.41 2.43 14.56
C HIS A 253 -16.48 3.95 14.39
N TYR A 254 -16.01 4.47 13.26
CA TYR A 254 -15.83 5.92 13.05
C TYR A 254 -16.74 6.50 11.95
N GLY A 255 -17.47 5.63 11.24
CA GLY A 255 -18.45 6.02 10.24
C GLY A 255 -17.86 6.33 8.85
N ILE A 256 -18.72 6.25 7.84
CA ILE A 256 -18.35 6.45 6.42
C ILE A 256 -17.78 7.85 6.12
N LYS A 257 -18.10 8.84 6.96
CA LYS A 257 -17.59 10.22 6.81
C LYS A 257 -16.06 10.28 6.86
N ILE A 258 -15.40 9.35 7.56
CA ILE A 258 -13.94 9.31 7.58
C ILE A 258 -13.39 9.08 6.17
N LEU A 259 -13.98 8.19 5.38
CA LEU A 259 -13.56 7.97 3.99
C LEU A 259 -13.94 9.14 3.09
N ALA A 260 -15.11 9.74 3.29
CA ALA A 260 -15.57 10.87 2.48
C ALA A 260 -14.73 12.14 2.71
N ASP A 261 -14.47 12.50 3.97
CA ASP A 261 -13.75 13.72 4.33
C ASP A 261 -12.24 13.61 4.07
N SER A 262 -11.67 12.41 4.19
CA SER A 262 -10.26 12.20 3.83
C SER A 262 -10.05 12.35 2.32
N LEU A 263 -11.00 11.89 1.50
CA LEU A 263 -10.98 12.13 0.06
C LEU A 263 -11.12 13.63 -0.26
N LYS A 264 -12.06 14.33 0.38
CA LYS A 264 -12.35 15.77 0.17
C LYS A 264 -11.39 16.70 0.92
N SER A 265 -10.08 16.44 0.81
CA SER A 265 -9.03 17.22 1.46
C SER A 265 -7.74 17.26 0.64
N LYS A 266 -6.86 18.21 0.93
CA LYS A 266 -5.51 18.31 0.33
C LYS A 266 -4.47 17.31 0.90
N TYR A 267 -4.82 16.58 1.97
CA TYR A 267 -3.94 15.62 2.62
C TYR A 267 -4.04 14.26 1.93
N THR A 268 -3.02 13.42 2.00
CA THR A 268 -3.01 12.09 1.37
C THR A 268 -2.78 11.00 2.41
N GLY A 269 -3.16 9.77 2.09
CA GLY A 269 -2.82 8.59 2.88
C GLY A 269 -3.28 8.68 4.34
N ILE A 270 -2.39 8.27 5.23
CA ILE A 270 -2.61 8.28 6.69
C ILE A 270 -2.98 9.67 7.21
N GLU A 271 -2.32 10.72 6.72
CA GLU A 271 -2.60 12.08 7.15
C GLU A 271 -3.99 12.55 6.74
N SER A 272 -4.51 12.08 5.60
CA SER A 272 -5.89 12.36 5.21
C SER A 272 -6.93 11.72 6.13
N ILE A 273 -6.66 10.51 6.62
CA ILE A 273 -7.52 9.82 7.59
C ILE A 273 -7.47 10.53 8.94
N ASN A 274 -6.28 10.93 9.41
CA ASN A 274 -6.13 11.70 10.64
C ASN A 274 -6.88 13.04 10.58
N PHE A 275 -6.77 13.75 9.46
CA PHE A 275 -7.54 14.97 9.21
C PHE A 275 -9.05 14.71 9.32
N ALA A 276 -9.54 13.64 8.69
CA ALA A 276 -10.96 13.29 8.72
C ALA A 276 -11.46 12.90 10.11
N LEU A 277 -10.65 12.17 10.90
CA LEU A 277 -10.95 11.81 12.28
C LEU A 277 -11.10 13.05 13.15
N GLU A 278 -10.11 13.95 13.10
CA GLU A 278 -10.14 15.21 13.85
C GLU A 278 -11.33 16.07 13.45
N LYS A 279 -11.57 16.22 12.14
CA LYS A 279 -12.72 16.96 11.59
C LYS A 279 -14.06 16.41 12.09
N ASN A 280 -14.16 15.10 12.30
CA ASN A 280 -15.38 14.44 12.80
C ASN A 280 -15.41 14.32 14.34
N GLY A 281 -14.49 14.96 15.05
CA GLY A 281 -14.51 15.06 16.52
C GLY A 281 -13.92 13.86 17.27
N TYR A 282 -13.22 12.96 16.57
CA TYR A 282 -12.53 11.84 17.18
C TYR A 282 -11.16 12.27 17.72
N LYS A 283 -10.73 11.62 18.82
CA LYS A 283 -9.42 11.88 19.43
C LYS A 283 -8.37 10.89 18.98
N GLU A 284 -8.82 9.71 18.58
CA GLU A 284 -8.01 8.63 18.04
C GLU A 284 -7.38 9.04 16.71
N ARG A 285 -6.13 8.63 16.53
CA ARG A 285 -5.38 8.75 15.28
C ARG A 285 -5.41 7.41 14.56
N PHE A 286 -5.04 7.42 13.28
CA PHE A 286 -4.85 6.21 12.47
C PHE A 286 -4.02 5.13 13.19
N ALA A 287 -2.94 5.53 13.88
CA ALA A 287 -2.08 4.64 14.65
C ALA A 287 -2.84 3.88 15.76
N ASP A 288 -3.67 4.59 16.52
CA ASP A 288 -4.46 4.00 17.60
C ASP A 288 -5.49 3.01 17.05
N ILE A 289 -6.18 3.40 15.96
CA ILE A 289 -7.19 2.59 15.28
C ILE A 289 -6.57 1.34 14.69
N PHE A 290 -5.39 1.47 14.08
CA PHE A 290 -4.65 0.33 13.54
C PHE A 290 -4.29 -0.66 14.66
N THR A 291 -3.77 -0.17 15.79
CA THR A 291 -3.49 -1.03 16.94
C THR A 291 -4.75 -1.74 17.46
N ASP A 292 -5.85 -1.02 17.65
CA ASP A 292 -7.11 -1.61 18.10
C ASP A 292 -7.65 -2.65 17.09
N TRP A 293 -7.55 -2.37 15.79
CA TRP A 293 -7.90 -3.33 14.73
C TRP A 293 -7.06 -4.61 14.82
N THR A 294 -5.75 -4.52 14.99
CA THR A 294 -4.89 -5.71 15.13
C THR A 294 -5.23 -6.56 16.36
N ILE A 295 -5.78 -5.95 17.42
CA ILE A 295 -6.29 -6.68 18.59
C ILE A 295 -7.65 -7.31 18.27
N ALA A 296 -8.53 -6.56 17.58
CA ALA A 296 -9.84 -7.02 17.17
C ALA A 296 -9.79 -8.24 16.24
N THR A 297 -8.78 -8.36 15.37
CA THR A 297 -8.65 -9.53 14.48
C THR A 297 -8.41 -10.85 15.21
N VAL A 298 -7.86 -10.81 16.43
CA VAL A 298 -7.62 -12.01 17.26
C VAL A 298 -8.75 -12.26 18.24
N LEU A 299 -9.20 -11.21 18.94
CA LEU A 299 -10.22 -11.35 19.98
C LEU A 299 -11.61 -11.47 19.39
N ASN A 300 -11.93 -10.55 18.48
CA ASN A 300 -13.24 -10.31 17.88
C ASN A 300 -14.41 -10.54 18.87
N ASP A 301 -14.36 -9.82 19.98
CA ASP A 301 -15.32 -9.97 21.08
C ASP A 301 -15.64 -8.62 21.72
N CYS A 302 -16.83 -8.11 21.43
CA CYS A 302 -17.28 -6.81 21.90
C CYS A 302 -17.52 -6.75 23.42
N SER A 303 -17.60 -7.90 24.11
CA SER A 303 -17.78 -7.95 25.57
C SER A 303 -16.52 -7.54 26.33
N ILE A 304 -15.34 -7.72 25.72
CA ILE A 304 -14.04 -7.26 26.25
C ILE A 304 -13.94 -5.74 26.09
N GLY A 305 -14.38 -5.22 24.95
CA GLY A 305 -14.45 -3.81 24.64
C GLY A 305 -14.91 -3.62 23.21
N LYS A 306 -15.72 -2.58 22.95
CA LYS A 306 -16.28 -2.34 21.61
C LYS A 306 -15.19 -2.23 20.53
N LYS A 307 -14.04 -1.62 20.85
CA LYS A 307 -12.90 -1.48 19.92
C LYS A 307 -12.12 -2.78 19.65
N TYR A 308 -12.48 -3.90 20.28
CA TYR A 308 -11.81 -5.19 20.07
C TYR A 308 -12.70 -6.19 19.31
N CYS A 309 -13.63 -5.67 18.50
CA CYS A 309 -14.46 -6.46 17.61
C CYS A 309 -14.84 -5.68 16.34
N TYR A 310 -15.29 -6.42 15.33
CA TYR A 310 -16.06 -5.87 14.23
C TYR A 310 -17.52 -5.67 14.65
N LEU A 311 -18.14 -4.58 14.18
CA LEU A 311 -19.59 -4.34 14.40
C LEU A 311 -20.41 -4.86 13.22
N ASN A 312 -19.78 -5.07 12.07
CA ASN A 312 -20.38 -5.69 10.90
C ASN A 312 -20.69 -7.18 11.15
N ASN A 313 -21.95 -7.55 10.95
CA ASN A 313 -22.43 -8.93 11.13
C ASN A 313 -21.71 -9.96 10.25
N ASN A 314 -21.23 -9.57 9.06
CA ASN A 314 -20.49 -10.46 8.16
C ASN A 314 -19.06 -10.74 8.64
N LEU A 315 -18.56 -9.98 9.62
CA LEU A 315 -17.20 -10.06 10.15
C LEU A 315 -17.14 -10.54 11.60
N LYS A 316 -18.29 -10.77 12.25
CA LYS A 316 -18.37 -11.13 13.69
C LYS A 316 -17.68 -12.45 14.06
N ASP A 317 -17.56 -13.37 13.10
CA ASP A 317 -17.01 -14.72 13.32
C ASP A 317 -15.54 -14.83 12.86
N ILE A 318 -14.94 -13.74 12.37
CA ILE A 318 -13.56 -13.75 11.91
C ILE A 318 -12.63 -13.75 13.10
N LYS A 319 -11.72 -14.74 13.15
CA LYS A 319 -10.55 -14.71 14.02
C LYS A 319 -9.37 -15.24 13.24
N ILE A 320 -8.26 -14.50 13.25
CA ILE A 320 -7.01 -15.04 12.76
C ILE A 320 -6.39 -15.96 13.82
N TYR A 321 -5.58 -16.91 13.36
CA TYR A 321 -4.84 -17.80 14.23
C TYR A 321 -3.39 -17.30 14.36
N PRO A 322 -2.96 -16.83 15.55
CA PRO A 322 -1.57 -16.44 15.77
C PRO A 322 -0.62 -17.63 15.58
N ASN A 323 0.64 -17.33 15.23
CA ASN A 323 1.69 -18.33 15.23
C ASN A 323 1.96 -18.81 16.66
N VAL A 324 1.85 -20.12 16.90
CA VAL A 324 1.92 -20.70 18.25
C VAL A 324 3.34 -21.15 18.58
N ASN A 325 3.84 -20.68 19.71
CA ASN A 325 5.10 -21.05 20.33
C ASN A 325 4.79 -21.82 21.61
N PHE A 326 5.28 -23.06 21.71
CA PHE A 326 5.08 -23.90 22.90
C PHE A 326 6.29 -23.81 23.84
N LEU A 327 6.03 -23.45 25.10
CA LEU A 327 7.02 -23.44 26.17
C LEU A 327 6.88 -24.74 26.99
N PRO A 328 7.98 -25.50 27.22
CA PRO A 328 7.98 -26.67 28.09
C PRO A 328 7.35 -26.39 29.46
N VAL A 329 6.54 -27.33 29.95
CA VAL A 329 5.81 -27.21 31.25
C VAL A 329 6.63 -27.66 32.45
N SER A 330 7.81 -28.25 32.22
CA SER A 330 8.73 -28.69 33.27
C SER A 330 10.12 -28.07 33.06
N GLY A 331 10.70 -27.55 34.13
CA GLY A 331 11.98 -26.86 34.11
C GLY A 331 11.89 -25.42 33.62
N SER A 332 13.04 -24.75 33.52
CA SER A 332 13.13 -23.43 32.89
C SER A 332 13.17 -23.57 31.38
N ALA A 333 12.52 -22.66 30.67
CA ALA A 333 12.57 -22.57 29.22
C ALA A 333 12.91 -21.15 28.76
N SER A 334 13.69 -21.05 27.69
CA SER A 334 14.02 -19.80 27.02
C SER A 334 13.79 -19.97 25.52
N LEU A 335 13.14 -18.99 24.91
CA LEU A 335 12.93 -18.88 23.47
C LEU A 335 13.38 -17.49 23.04
N SER A 336 14.11 -17.38 21.93
CA SER A 336 14.39 -16.09 21.29
C SER A 336 14.22 -16.24 19.79
N VAL A 337 13.48 -15.32 19.17
CA VAL A 337 13.11 -15.39 17.76
C VAL A 337 13.28 -14.03 17.11
N ILE A 338 14.00 -14.02 15.98
CA ILE A 338 14.14 -12.85 15.12
C ILE A 338 13.08 -12.93 14.03
N HIS A 339 12.27 -11.89 13.92
CA HIS A 339 11.28 -11.70 12.87
C HIS A 339 11.58 -10.42 12.09
N SER A 340 10.91 -10.25 10.94
CA SER A 340 10.92 -9.02 10.19
C SER A 340 9.49 -8.63 9.82
N THR A 341 9.18 -7.34 9.86
CA THR A 341 7.86 -6.82 9.47
C THR A 341 7.97 -5.51 8.71
N LYS A 342 6.96 -5.20 7.89
CA LYS A 342 6.84 -3.93 7.17
C LYS A 342 6.06 -2.92 8.02
N ASN A 343 6.03 -1.66 7.60
CA ASN A 343 5.15 -0.70 8.28
C ASN A 343 3.69 -1.11 8.13
N TRP A 344 2.89 -0.85 9.16
CA TRP A 344 1.43 -1.07 9.14
C TRP A 344 1.03 -2.51 8.78
N ALA A 345 1.83 -3.46 9.26
CA ALA A 345 1.50 -4.88 9.27
C ALA A 345 1.34 -5.36 10.72
N GLY A 346 0.24 -6.06 11.00
CA GLY A 346 0.06 -6.76 12.26
C GLY A 346 0.84 -8.07 12.26
N ASN A 347 1.42 -8.46 13.40
CA ASN A 347 2.14 -9.73 13.54
C ASN A 347 1.68 -10.37 14.83
N TRP A 348 1.22 -11.62 14.81
CA TRP A 348 0.60 -12.24 15.99
C TRP A 348 1.36 -13.50 16.41
N GLN A 349 1.90 -13.48 17.63
CA GLN A 349 2.67 -14.58 18.21
C GLN A 349 2.02 -14.99 19.54
N LYS A 350 1.58 -16.24 19.63
CA LYS A 350 0.95 -16.82 20.82
C LYS A 350 1.93 -17.74 21.53
N PHE A 351 2.06 -17.61 22.84
CA PHE A 351 2.82 -18.49 23.72
C PHE A 351 1.86 -19.27 24.60
N ILE A 352 2.08 -20.58 24.68
CA ILE A 352 1.32 -21.52 25.51
C ILE A 352 2.27 -22.45 26.27
N GLY A 353 1.76 -23.16 27.28
CA GLY A 353 2.59 -23.99 28.14
C GLY A 353 3.30 -23.15 29.19
N GLY A 354 4.54 -23.51 29.55
CA GLY A 354 5.29 -22.86 30.61
C GLY A 354 4.70 -23.09 32.01
N ASN A 355 5.53 -22.96 33.04
CA ASN A 355 5.08 -22.96 34.42
C ASN A 355 6.01 -22.09 35.29
N GLY A 356 5.44 -21.14 36.02
CA GLY A 356 6.17 -20.18 36.85
C GLY A 356 6.06 -18.75 36.33
N ASP A 357 7.03 -17.90 36.66
CA ASP A 357 7.02 -16.52 36.21
C ASP A 357 7.56 -16.44 34.78
N LEU A 358 6.89 -15.68 33.92
CA LEU A 358 7.27 -15.49 32.52
C LEU A 358 7.77 -14.06 32.32
N THR A 359 8.97 -13.93 31.75
CA THR A 359 9.53 -12.64 31.29
C THR A 359 9.52 -12.62 29.77
N LEU A 360 8.92 -11.59 29.19
CA LEU A 360 9.01 -11.28 27.77
C LEU A 360 9.89 -10.04 27.60
N GLU A 361 10.92 -10.15 26.77
CA GLU A 361 11.70 -9.02 26.30
C GLU A 361 11.50 -8.83 24.79
N PHE A 362 11.33 -7.59 24.35
CA PHE A 362 11.21 -7.18 22.97
C PHE A 362 12.33 -6.20 22.63
N TYR A 363 12.92 -6.35 21.44
CA TYR A 363 13.99 -5.52 20.96
C TYR A 363 13.81 -5.16 19.48
N SER A 364 13.86 -3.88 19.13
CA SER A 364 13.93 -3.38 17.76
C SER A 364 15.33 -2.84 17.43
N TYR A 365 15.77 -3.05 16.19
CA TYR A 365 17.04 -2.52 15.72
C TYR A 365 16.83 -1.12 15.14
N ASN A 366 17.32 -0.08 15.81
CA ASN A 366 17.44 1.31 15.31
C ASN A 366 16.13 2.00 14.82
N GLU A 367 14.96 1.38 14.94
CA GLU A 367 13.67 1.93 14.51
C GLU A 367 12.74 2.19 15.72
N PRO A 368 12.33 3.46 15.96
CA PRO A 368 11.83 3.88 17.27
C PRO A 368 10.29 3.79 17.46
N LYS A 369 9.54 3.17 16.53
CA LYS A 369 8.06 3.23 16.56
C LYS A 369 7.39 1.85 16.45
N PHE A 370 7.91 0.87 17.17
CA PHE A 370 7.14 -0.34 17.42
C PHE A 370 6.06 -0.08 18.46
N VAL A 371 4.86 -0.57 18.19
CA VAL A 371 3.77 -0.66 19.16
C VAL A 371 3.46 -2.15 19.36
N VAL A 372 3.52 -2.61 20.61
CA VAL A 372 3.38 -4.03 20.93
C VAL A 372 2.37 -4.21 22.07
N PRO A 373 1.06 -4.24 21.76
CA PRO A 373 0.09 -4.74 22.70
C PRO A 373 0.30 -6.23 22.93
N TYR A 374 -0.06 -6.68 24.12
CA TYR A 374 -0.10 -8.10 24.47
C TYR A 374 -1.41 -8.46 25.18
N ILE A 375 -1.85 -9.68 24.95
CA ILE A 375 -3.11 -10.22 25.45
C ILE A 375 -2.78 -11.41 26.36
N LEU A 376 -3.34 -11.41 27.57
CA LEU A 376 -3.29 -12.56 28.46
C LEU A 376 -4.64 -13.25 28.49
N GLU A 377 -4.63 -14.58 28.36
CA GLU A 377 -5.82 -15.41 28.50
C GLU A 377 -5.73 -16.20 29.82
N SER A 378 -6.67 -15.96 30.74
CA SER A 378 -6.73 -16.67 32.02
C SER A 378 -7.16 -18.14 31.83
N LYS A 379 -6.97 -18.98 32.84
CA LYS A 379 -7.47 -20.37 32.83
C LYS A 379 -8.99 -20.44 32.65
N GLU A 380 -9.72 -19.45 33.14
CA GLU A 380 -11.17 -19.31 32.99
C GLU A 380 -11.58 -18.78 31.61
N GLY A 381 -10.62 -18.49 30.72
CA GLY A 381 -10.87 -17.98 29.37
C GLY A 381 -11.15 -16.48 29.29
N LYS A 382 -10.83 -15.71 30.33
CA LYS A 382 -10.95 -14.25 30.31
C LYS A 382 -9.71 -13.61 29.68
N TYR A 383 -9.92 -12.60 28.85
CA TYR A 383 -8.84 -11.86 28.20
C TYR A 383 -8.55 -10.54 28.91
N SER A 384 -7.27 -10.17 29.00
CA SER A 384 -6.85 -8.81 29.31
C SER A 384 -5.88 -8.29 28.26
N VAL A 385 -6.08 -7.05 27.82
CA VAL A 385 -5.26 -6.37 26.82
C VAL A 385 -4.38 -5.35 27.52
N ASN A 386 -3.08 -5.40 27.24
CA ASN A 386 -2.05 -4.57 27.86
C ASN A 386 -1.01 -4.15 26.81
N TRP A 387 -0.04 -3.32 27.18
CA TRP A 387 0.99 -2.79 26.29
C TRP A 387 2.37 -2.99 26.88
N LEU A 388 3.33 -3.40 26.04
CA LEU A 388 4.74 -3.38 26.42
C LEU A 388 5.20 -1.94 26.60
N ASN A 389 5.86 -1.67 27.72
CA ASN A 389 6.49 -0.38 27.99
C ASN A 389 7.88 -0.38 27.35
N PHE A 390 8.18 0.63 26.53
CA PHE A 390 9.47 0.75 25.88
C PHE A 390 10.41 1.65 26.69
N ASN A 391 11.52 1.08 27.16
CA ASN A 391 12.64 1.80 27.72
C ASN A 391 13.53 2.30 26.56
N ASN A 392 13.56 3.62 26.34
CA ASN A 392 14.37 4.28 25.29
C ASN A 392 14.03 3.87 23.83
N SER A 393 12.76 3.63 23.52
CA SER A 393 12.19 3.36 22.18
C SER A 393 12.59 2.07 21.45
N THR A 394 13.60 1.34 21.92
CA THR A 394 14.11 0.13 21.24
C THR A 394 14.00 -1.16 22.04
N LYS A 395 13.87 -1.10 23.37
CA LYS A 395 13.66 -2.27 24.22
C LYS A 395 12.34 -2.12 24.98
N GLY A 396 11.52 -3.16 25.03
CA GLY A 396 10.39 -3.25 25.94
C GLY A 396 10.36 -4.58 26.66
N ASP A 397 9.81 -4.61 27.87
CA ASP A 397 9.75 -5.83 28.68
C ASP A 397 8.49 -5.90 29.54
N VAL A 398 8.11 -7.12 29.92
CA VAL A 398 7.03 -7.40 30.86
C VAL A 398 7.29 -8.71 31.61
N GLU A 399 6.95 -8.70 32.90
CA GLU A 399 6.91 -9.89 33.75
C GLU A 399 5.47 -10.29 34.04
N ILE A 400 5.17 -11.57 33.90
CA ILE A 400 3.85 -12.17 34.10
C ILE A 400 3.99 -13.26 35.15
N ALA A 401 3.58 -12.93 36.38
CA ALA A 401 3.67 -13.85 37.49
C ALA A 401 2.68 -15.02 37.37
N ASN A 402 3.13 -16.20 37.79
CA ASN A 402 2.33 -17.45 37.80
C ASN A 402 1.73 -17.79 36.42
N PHE A 403 2.50 -17.63 35.36
CA PHE A 403 2.17 -18.13 34.02
C PHE A 403 2.13 -19.66 34.02
N GLY A 404 1.16 -20.25 33.31
CA GLY A 404 0.87 -21.69 33.38
C GLY A 404 -0.15 -22.03 34.46
N ASP A 405 -0.18 -21.30 35.58
CA ASP A 405 -1.17 -21.46 36.65
C ASP A 405 -2.35 -20.50 36.49
N LYS A 406 -2.10 -19.19 36.41
CA LYS A 406 -3.13 -18.15 36.28
C LYS A 406 -3.53 -17.90 34.82
N TYR A 407 -2.55 -17.95 33.93
CA TYR A 407 -2.71 -17.66 32.51
C TYR A 407 -2.36 -18.90 31.68
N LYS A 408 -3.20 -19.24 30.70
CA LYS A 408 -2.94 -20.35 29.77
C LYS A 408 -2.32 -19.90 28.45
N SER A 409 -2.39 -18.61 28.13
CA SER A 409 -1.68 -18.07 26.97
C SER A 409 -1.33 -16.59 27.10
N LEU A 410 -0.27 -16.20 26.38
CA LEU A 410 0.16 -14.83 26.11
C LEU A 410 0.17 -14.65 24.59
N ILE A 411 -0.38 -13.56 24.07
CA ILE A 411 -0.30 -13.20 22.64
C ILE A 411 0.36 -11.83 22.55
N ILE A 412 1.43 -11.69 21.77
CA ILE A 412 2.03 -10.39 21.46
C ILE A 412 1.67 -9.99 20.04
N ILE A 413 1.43 -8.70 19.82
CA ILE A 413 1.01 -8.17 18.52
C ILE A 413 1.93 -7.03 18.05
N PRO A 414 3.22 -7.28 17.76
CA PRO A 414 4.10 -6.22 17.32
C PRO A 414 3.67 -5.64 15.96
N SER A 415 3.71 -4.31 15.87
CA SER A 415 3.51 -3.57 14.62
C SER A 415 4.50 -2.42 14.52
N LEU A 416 5.09 -2.22 13.34
CA LEU A 416 5.93 -1.06 13.05
C LEU A 416 5.06 0.07 12.51
N GLN A 417 5.05 1.21 13.20
CA GLN A 417 4.19 2.35 12.89
C GLN A 417 5.02 3.62 12.64
N ALA A 418 6.07 3.49 11.82
CA ALA A 418 7.07 4.53 11.64
C ALA A 418 6.81 5.43 10.43
N LYS A 419 6.58 4.82 9.26
CA LYS A 419 6.38 5.49 7.98
C LYS A 419 4.97 6.06 7.90
N ILE A 420 4.80 7.32 7.50
CA ILE A 420 3.47 7.98 7.44
C ILE A 420 3.10 8.52 6.05
N SER A 421 4.05 8.49 5.11
CA SER A 421 3.89 8.96 3.73
C SER A 421 4.88 8.24 2.81
N ASP A 422 4.84 8.56 1.51
CA ASP A 422 5.73 8.05 0.46
C ASP A 422 5.64 6.52 0.31
N PHE A 423 4.41 6.00 0.32
CA PHE A 423 4.11 4.58 0.11
C PHE A 423 4.10 4.22 -1.38
N ASN A 424 5.29 4.20 -1.98
CA ASN A 424 5.46 3.90 -3.40
C ASN A 424 5.98 2.47 -3.59
N GLY A 425 5.12 1.57 -4.05
CA GLY A 425 5.46 0.18 -4.33
C GLY A 425 5.89 -0.59 -3.10
N SER A 426 6.92 -1.43 -3.24
CA SER A 426 7.33 -2.36 -2.17
C SER A 426 7.99 -1.68 -0.99
N ASP A 427 7.55 -2.00 0.23
CA ASP A 427 8.10 -1.48 1.48
C ASP A 427 9.18 -2.41 2.07
N ILE A 428 10.11 -1.81 2.81
CA ILE A 428 11.23 -2.51 3.42
C ILE A 428 10.76 -3.20 4.70
N ALA A 429 11.12 -4.47 4.86
CA ALA A 429 10.91 -5.18 6.12
C ALA A 429 12.04 -4.87 7.12
N TYR A 430 11.67 -4.60 8.37
CA TYR A 430 12.56 -4.27 9.47
C TYR A 430 12.62 -5.41 10.48
N PRO A 431 13.82 -5.82 10.91
CA PRO A 431 13.96 -6.89 11.88
C PRO A 431 13.60 -6.42 13.29
N PHE A 432 13.00 -7.32 14.06
CA PHE A 432 12.83 -7.20 15.50
C PHE A 432 13.07 -8.57 16.15
N ASN A 433 13.36 -8.57 17.45
CA ASN A 433 13.56 -9.77 18.24
C ASN A 433 12.60 -9.76 19.43
N TYR A 434 12.11 -10.93 19.82
CA TYR A 434 11.56 -11.12 21.14
C TYR A 434 12.19 -12.35 21.80
N SER A 435 12.32 -12.29 23.12
CA SER A 435 12.72 -13.41 23.95
C SER A 435 11.68 -13.65 25.04
N VAL A 436 11.36 -14.91 25.27
CA VAL A 436 10.48 -15.34 26.35
C VAL A 436 11.23 -16.33 27.23
N ASN A 437 11.29 -16.02 28.52
CA ASN A 437 11.84 -16.89 29.54
C ASN A 437 10.72 -17.28 30.50
N VAL A 438 10.62 -18.56 30.88
CA VAL A 438 9.67 -19.03 31.90
C VAL A 438 10.37 -20.01 32.83
N GLY A 439 10.15 -19.91 34.14
CA GLY A 439 10.68 -20.86 35.10
C GLY A 439 10.24 -20.59 36.54
N PRO A 440 10.42 -21.57 37.45
CA PRO A 440 10.17 -21.38 38.87
C PRO A 440 11.19 -20.40 39.46
N ASN A 441 10.73 -19.47 40.30
CA ASN A 441 11.57 -18.49 41.02
C ASN A 441 12.73 -19.20 41.76
N SER A 442 13.87 -19.32 41.09
CA SER A 442 15.13 -19.80 41.64
C SER A 442 16.28 -19.28 40.77
N ASP A 443 16.85 -18.18 41.24
CA ASP A 443 17.95 -17.39 40.67
C ASP A 443 19.28 -18.15 40.45
N THR A 444 19.34 -19.48 40.58
CA THR A 444 20.63 -20.20 40.61
C THR A 444 20.86 -21.15 39.44
N HIS A 445 19.82 -21.70 38.79
CA HIS A 445 20.05 -22.64 37.67
C HIS A 445 20.23 -21.93 36.32
N ASN A 446 19.62 -20.76 36.15
CA ASN A 446 19.72 -19.97 34.91
C ASN A 446 21.07 -19.27 34.75
N GLN A 447 21.75 -18.86 35.83
CA GLN A 447 23.08 -18.23 35.69
C GLN A 447 24.11 -19.18 35.09
N TYR A 448 24.09 -20.47 35.43
CA TYR A 448 25.03 -21.45 34.89
C TYR A 448 24.77 -21.75 33.41
N LEU A 449 23.50 -21.88 33.01
CA LEU A 449 23.13 -22.10 31.60
C LEU A 449 23.33 -20.83 30.76
N ILE A 450 22.99 -19.65 31.30
CA ILE A 450 23.27 -18.36 30.65
C ILE A 450 24.79 -18.18 30.50
N GLN A 451 25.58 -18.52 31.53
CA GLN A 451 27.04 -18.49 31.45
C GLN A 451 27.58 -19.47 30.40
N GLN A 452 27.07 -20.70 30.35
CA GLN A 452 27.43 -21.66 29.32
C GLN A 452 27.04 -21.18 27.92
N LEU A 453 25.85 -20.60 27.74
CA LEU A 453 25.39 -20.07 26.45
C LEU A 453 26.19 -18.82 26.05
N LEU A 454 26.56 -17.96 26.99
CA LEU A 454 27.45 -16.81 26.75
C LEU A 454 28.85 -17.27 26.36
N GLU A 455 29.39 -18.30 27.01
CA GLU A 455 30.66 -18.92 26.65
C GLU A 455 30.60 -19.61 25.29
N GLN A 456 29.46 -20.23 24.96
CA GLN A 456 29.22 -20.85 23.67
C GLN A 456 29.06 -19.80 22.56
N ILE A 457 28.40 -18.67 22.83
CA ILE A 457 28.31 -17.51 21.94
C ILE A 457 29.70 -16.89 21.73
N GLU A 458 30.51 -16.71 22.77
CA GLU A 458 31.89 -16.23 22.63
C GLU A 458 32.77 -17.21 21.85
N SER A 459 32.62 -18.52 22.08
CA SER A 459 33.28 -19.56 21.29
C SER A 459 32.88 -19.51 19.82
N LEU A 460 31.58 -19.36 19.52
CA LEU A 460 31.07 -19.23 18.16
C LEU A 460 31.51 -17.92 17.50
N LYS A 461 31.54 -16.80 18.22
CA LYS A 461 32.10 -15.53 17.72
C LYS A 461 33.59 -15.67 17.42
N LYS A 462 34.35 -16.37 18.28
CA LYS A 462 35.78 -16.65 18.05
C LYS A 462 35.97 -17.55 16.83
N GLN A 463 35.15 -18.59 16.66
CA GLN A 463 35.16 -19.43 15.46
C GLN A 463 34.77 -18.65 14.22
N ILE A 464 33.81 -17.73 14.29
CA ILE A 464 33.44 -16.83 13.18
C ILE A 464 34.60 -15.88 12.88
N ALA A 465 35.28 -15.33 13.88
CA ALA A 465 36.45 -14.48 13.69
C ALA A 465 37.64 -15.25 13.10
N GLU A 466 37.86 -16.50 13.52
CA GLU A 466 38.86 -17.40 12.97
C GLU A 466 38.51 -17.85 11.55
N LEU A 467 37.24 -18.11 11.24
CA LEU A 467 36.75 -18.40 9.89
C LEU A 467 36.83 -17.17 8.99
N GLN A 468 36.53 -15.97 9.51
CA GLN A 468 36.71 -14.71 8.81
C GLN A 468 38.20 -14.41 8.56
N ASN A 469 39.09 -14.77 9.48
CA ASN A 469 40.54 -14.68 9.30
C ASN A 469 41.08 -15.76 8.35
N ASN A 470 40.52 -16.97 8.33
CA ASN A 470 40.88 -18.04 7.40
C ASN A 470 40.32 -17.80 5.98
N ILE A 471 39.20 -17.08 5.84
CA ILE A 471 38.73 -16.52 4.56
C ILE A 471 39.57 -15.29 4.15
N SER A 472 40.36 -14.73 5.08
CA SER A 472 41.35 -13.67 4.83
C SER A 472 42.77 -14.19 4.58
N GLY A 473 42.92 -15.50 4.34
CA GLY A 473 44.15 -16.09 3.81
C GLY A 473 44.22 -15.98 2.28
N GLY A 474 44.61 -14.81 1.76
CA GLY A 474 45.13 -14.69 0.40
C GLY A 474 44.38 -13.75 -0.55
N LEU A 475 44.45 -12.44 -0.28
CA LEU A 475 44.81 -11.37 -1.23
C LEU A 475 44.62 -10.04 -0.50
N THR A 476 45.73 -9.41 -0.11
CA THR A 476 45.77 -7.98 0.18
C THR A 476 45.38 -7.24 -1.11
N ILE A 477 44.08 -6.99 -1.30
CA ILE A 477 43.59 -6.12 -2.37
C ILE A 477 44.03 -4.71 -1.98
N SER A 478 45.11 -4.21 -2.60
CA SER A 478 45.44 -2.80 -2.51
C SER A 478 44.34 -2.01 -3.21
N CYS A 479 43.51 -1.33 -2.43
CA CYS A 479 42.47 -0.45 -2.94
C CYS A 479 43.07 0.83 -3.53
N SER A 480 43.53 0.76 -4.77
CA SER A 480 44.13 1.91 -5.46
C SER A 480 43.13 2.69 -6.31
N SER A 481 42.10 2.04 -6.87
CA SER A 481 41.07 2.71 -7.68
C SER A 481 39.79 1.87 -7.83
N ILE A 482 38.67 2.56 -8.09
CA ILE A 482 37.38 2.00 -8.53
C ILE A 482 37.20 2.36 -10.01
N ASN A 483 37.08 1.35 -10.87
CA ASN A 483 37.08 1.52 -12.33
C ASN A 483 35.75 1.14 -12.98
N ASN A 484 34.88 0.42 -12.26
CA ASN A 484 33.56 0.02 -12.72
C ASN A 484 32.46 0.79 -12.01
N ASN A 485 31.33 0.99 -12.69
CA ASN A 485 30.17 1.60 -12.04
C ASN A 485 29.58 0.59 -11.06
N LEU A 486 29.32 1.00 -9.83
CA LEU A 486 28.80 0.13 -8.78
C LEU A 486 27.41 0.58 -8.36
N TYR A 487 26.50 -0.37 -8.16
CA TYR A 487 25.10 -0.12 -7.88
C TYR A 487 24.49 -1.22 -7.00
N LEU A 488 23.33 -0.92 -6.43
CA LEU A 488 22.59 -1.83 -5.57
C LEU A 488 22.32 -3.17 -6.28
N GLY A 489 22.61 -4.27 -5.59
CA GLY A 489 22.38 -5.63 -6.08
C GLY A 489 23.62 -6.37 -6.59
N ILE A 490 24.76 -5.70 -6.75
CA ILE A 490 26.03 -6.36 -7.06
C ILE A 490 26.44 -7.28 -5.88
N LYS A 491 26.80 -8.52 -6.16
CA LYS A 491 27.19 -9.52 -5.15
C LYS A 491 28.61 -10.04 -5.36
N ASN A 492 29.28 -10.43 -4.28
CA ASN A 492 30.59 -11.08 -4.24
C ASN A 492 31.65 -10.39 -5.12
N ASN A 493 31.68 -9.06 -5.12
CA ASN A 493 32.53 -8.27 -6.00
C ASN A 493 33.67 -7.57 -5.24
N ASN A 494 34.88 -7.64 -5.80
CA ASN A 494 36.09 -7.09 -5.18
C ASN A 494 36.14 -5.55 -5.17
N GLU A 495 35.62 -4.87 -6.20
CA GLU A 495 35.50 -3.40 -6.19
C GLU A 495 34.45 -2.93 -5.18
N VAL A 496 33.41 -3.74 -4.91
CA VAL A 496 32.46 -3.46 -3.82
C VAL A 496 33.13 -3.60 -2.46
N LYS A 497 33.96 -4.63 -2.23
CA LYS A 497 34.78 -4.71 -1.00
C LYS A 497 35.67 -3.48 -0.86
N CYS A 498 36.20 -3.00 -1.98
CA CYS A 498 37.05 -1.83 -2.00
C CYS A 498 36.29 -0.53 -1.66
N LEU A 499 35.13 -0.34 -2.28
CA LEU A 499 34.20 0.74 -1.95
C LEU A 499 33.82 0.72 -0.47
N GLN A 500 33.48 -0.44 0.08
CA GLN A 500 33.07 -0.59 1.48
C GLN A 500 34.22 -0.25 2.44
N ASN A 501 35.45 -0.69 2.14
CA ASN A 501 36.65 -0.29 2.87
C ASN A 501 36.85 1.23 2.85
N PHE A 502 36.72 1.84 1.67
CA PHE A 502 36.84 3.29 1.51
C PHE A 502 35.75 4.03 2.29
N LEU A 503 34.48 3.66 2.14
CA LEU A 503 33.37 4.32 2.83
C LEU A 503 33.50 4.21 4.35
N LYS A 504 34.03 3.08 4.84
CA LYS A 504 34.35 2.89 6.26
C LYS A 504 35.44 3.84 6.74
N SER A 505 36.47 4.10 5.93
CA SER A 505 37.53 5.05 6.28
C SER A 505 37.06 6.51 6.32
N GLN A 506 35.92 6.83 5.68
CA GLN A 506 35.30 8.16 5.75
C GLN A 506 34.59 8.46 7.08
N GLY A 507 34.55 7.49 8.01
CA GLY A 507 34.00 7.63 9.35
C GLY A 507 32.55 7.15 9.48
N SER A 508 32.10 7.00 10.73
CA SER A 508 30.78 6.47 11.08
C SER A 508 29.62 7.37 10.65
N SER A 509 29.85 8.66 10.36
CA SER A 509 28.82 9.53 9.76
C SER A 509 28.51 9.19 8.30
N ILE A 510 29.43 8.52 7.60
CA ILE A 510 29.25 8.06 6.23
C ILE A 510 28.83 6.60 6.19
N TYR A 511 29.60 5.73 6.85
CA TYR A 511 29.31 4.29 6.87
C TYR A 511 29.31 3.71 8.30
N PRO A 512 28.26 4.00 9.10
CA PRO A 512 28.15 3.56 10.49
C PRO A 512 28.32 2.04 10.65
N GLU A 513 27.83 1.28 9.68
CA GLU A 513 27.80 -0.17 9.74
C GLU A 513 29.18 -0.79 9.47
N GLY A 514 30.04 -0.13 8.67
CA GLY A 514 31.43 -0.51 8.46
C GLY A 514 31.68 -1.96 7.99
N LEU A 515 30.68 -2.58 7.33
CA LEU A 515 30.70 -3.96 6.86
C LEU A 515 31.38 -4.08 5.50
N ILE A 516 32.31 -5.01 5.36
CA ILE A 516 33.01 -5.30 4.09
C ILE A 516 32.62 -6.71 3.65
N THR A 517 31.56 -6.80 2.86
CA THR A 517 30.95 -8.07 2.44
C THR A 517 31.21 -8.38 0.96
N GLY A 518 31.54 -7.36 0.15
CA GLY A 518 31.57 -7.47 -1.30
C GLY A 518 30.18 -7.49 -1.95
N ASN A 519 29.13 -7.31 -1.16
CA ASN A 519 27.75 -7.19 -1.62
C ASN A 519 27.30 -5.74 -1.51
N PHE A 520 26.93 -5.12 -2.63
CA PHE A 520 26.41 -3.76 -2.67
C PHE A 520 24.93 -3.83 -2.30
N GLY A 521 24.66 -3.91 -1.00
CA GLY A 521 23.32 -3.91 -0.42
C GLY A 521 22.86 -2.50 -0.02
N VAL A 522 21.69 -2.43 0.63
CA VAL A 522 21.05 -1.16 1.02
C VAL A 522 21.94 -0.32 1.96
N LEU A 523 22.75 -0.97 2.82
CA LEU A 523 23.68 -0.27 3.71
C LEU A 523 24.80 0.45 2.93
N THR A 524 25.40 -0.23 1.95
CA THR A 524 26.41 0.37 1.06
C THR A 524 25.79 1.46 0.20
N TYR A 525 24.57 1.24 -0.30
CA TYR A 525 23.80 2.26 -1.03
C TYR A 525 23.59 3.55 -0.22
N ARG A 526 23.14 3.43 1.04
CA ARG A 526 22.97 4.59 1.94
C ARG A 526 24.30 5.27 2.26
N ALA A 527 25.37 4.50 2.47
CA ALA A 527 26.70 5.07 2.70
C ALA A 527 27.22 5.83 1.46
N VAL A 528 26.93 5.35 0.24
CA VAL A 528 27.22 6.09 -1.00
C VAL A 528 26.42 7.38 -1.07
N ILE A 529 25.12 7.38 -0.73
CA ILE A 529 24.31 8.61 -0.69
C ILE A 529 24.94 9.64 0.25
N ARG A 530 25.24 9.24 1.50
CA ARG A 530 25.86 10.15 2.49
C ARG A 530 27.21 10.68 2.01
N PHE A 531 28.00 9.84 1.36
CA PHE A 531 29.27 10.27 0.76
C PHE A 531 29.05 11.27 -0.38
N GLN A 532 28.10 11.00 -1.27
CA GLN A 532 27.76 11.90 -2.38
C GLN A 532 27.25 13.24 -1.89
N GLU A 533 26.45 13.26 -0.83
CA GLU A 533 25.93 14.48 -0.21
C GLU A 533 27.02 15.25 0.53
N LYS A 534 27.95 14.56 1.21
CA LYS A 534 29.13 15.18 1.83
C LYS A 534 30.01 15.92 0.80
N TYR A 535 30.11 15.40 -0.43
CA TYR A 535 30.87 16.01 -1.54
C TYR A 535 29.95 16.50 -2.67
N ALA A 536 28.76 17.02 -2.32
CA ALA A 536 27.70 17.37 -3.28
C ALA A 536 28.17 18.37 -4.36
N SER A 537 29.01 19.34 -4.00
CA SER A 537 29.55 20.34 -4.92
C SER A 537 30.40 19.75 -6.03
N GLU A 538 31.05 18.61 -5.78
CA GLU A 538 31.98 17.96 -6.72
C GLU A 538 31.33 16.78 -7.44
N ILE A 539 30.35 16.13 -6.81
CA ILE A 539 29.72 14.91 -7.35
C ILE A 539 28.34 15.19 -7.96
N LEU A 540 27.50 16.00 -7.31
CA LEU A 540 26.07 16.11 -7.62
C LEU A 540 25.75 17.37 -8.42
N PHE A 541 26.21 18.55 -8.00
CA PHE A 541 25.88 19.82 -8.65
C PHE A 541 26.32 19.92 -10.11
N PRO A 542 27.52 19.41 -10.52
CA PRO A 542 27.91 19.40 -11.93
C PRO A 542 26.99 18.57 -12.84
N LEU A 543 26.20 17.67 -12.26
CA LEU A 543 25.22 16.83 -12.96
C LEU A 543 23.78 17.35 -12.83
N GLY A 544 23.57 18.51 -12.19
CA GLY A 544 22.23 19.05 -11.92
C GLY A 544 21.44 18.28 -10.85
N LEU A 545 22.12 17.49 -10.01
CA LEU A 545 21.48 16.69 -8.97
C LEU A 545 21.54 17.39 -7.61
N ASN A 546 20.43 17.33 -6.87
CA ASN A 546 20.30 17.97 -5.55
C ASN A 546 20.34 16.97 -4.38
N LYS A 547 20.35 15.66 -4.65
CA LYS A 547 20.36 14.57 -3.66
C LYS A 547 21.25 13.42 -4.12
N GLY A 548 21.81 12.68 -3.17
CA GLY A 548 22.60 11.49 -3.47
C GLY A 548 21.75 10.41 -4.15
N THR A 549 22.32 9.74 -5.15
CA THR A 549 21.64 8.70 -5.94
C THR A 549 21.96 7.28 -5.48
N GLY A 550 23.00 7.12 -4.66
CA GLY A 550 23.51 5.81 -4.23
C GLY A 550 24.15 4.99 -5.36
N TYR A 551 24.24 5.54 -6.57
CA TYR A 551 24.91 4.99 -7.73
C TYR A 551 26.35 5.49 -7.81
N VAL A 552 27.34 4.60 -7.81
CA VAL A 552 28.75 4.95 -7.94
C VAL A 552 29.10 5.06 -9.42
N GLY A 553 28.68 6.18 -10.02
CA GLY A 553 28.99 6.54 -11.41
C GLY A 553 30.29 7.33 -11.56
N LEU A 554 30.55 7.84 -12.77
CA LEU A 554 31.81 8.52 -13.12
C LEU A 554 32.24 9.61 -12.12
N SER A 555 31.36 10.56 -11.79
CA SER A 555 31.69 11.65 -10.85
C SER A 555 32.00 11.15 -9.43
N THR A 556 31.26 10.16 -8.94
CA THR A 556 31.52 9.55 -7.63
C THR A 556 32.84 8.78 -7.62
N ARG A 557 33.13 8.00 -8.67
CA ARG A 557 34.41 7.27 -8.81
C ARG A 557 35.60 8.22 -8.86
N ASN A 558 35.50 9.30 -9.63
CA ASN A 558 36.57 10.30 -9.73
C ASN A 558 36.91 10.87 -8.35
N LYS A 559 35.90 11.22 -7.55
CA LYS A 559 36.11 11.73 -6.20
C LYS A 559 36.70 10.68 -5.26
N ILE A 560 36.23 9.44 -5.31
CA ILE A 560 36.77 8.34 -4.51
C ILE A 560 38.25 8.08 -4.87
N ASN A 561 38.56 7.98 -6.16
CA ASN A 561 39.92 7.72 -6.65
C ASN A 561 40.87 8.88 -6.33
N GLN A 562 40.38 10.13 -6.36
CA GLN A 562 41.14 11.29 -5.91
C GLN A 562 41.52 11.16 -4.42
N ILE A 563 40.59 10.75 -3.55
CA ILE A 563 40.85 10.59 -2.12
C ILE A 563 41.73 9.37 -1.84
N LEU A 564 41.63 8.30 -2.63
CA LEU A 564 42.48 7.11 -2.51
C LEU A 564 43.93 7.34 -2.97
N SER A 565 44.17 8.37 -3.79
CA SER A 565 45.49 8.73 -4.32
C SER A 565 46.19 9.87 -3.57
N SER A 566 45.52 10.46 -2.58
CA SER A 566 46.03 11.47 -1.64
C SER A 566 46.38 10.84 -0.30
#